data_AF-A0A3N5I2Q6-F1
#
_entry.id   AF-A0A3N5I2Q6-F1
#
_cell.length_a   1.000
_cell.length_b   1.000
_cell.length_c   1.000
_cell.angle_alpha   90.00
_cell.angle_beta   90.00
_cell.angle_gamma   90.00
#
_symmetry.space_group_name_H-M   'P 1'
#
loop_
_entity.id
_entity.type
_entity.pdbx_description
1 polymer ?
#
loop_
_entity_poly.entity_id
_entity_poly.type
_entity_poly.pdbx_seq_one_letter_code
_entity_poly.pdbx_strand_id
1 'polypeptide(L)'
;MYEEPYRWVEAVGNRRQYLDDQFKQGSPVVALTYDGGILLTTVSKGTPKLYEIYDRLALGGMGHPTDLEKLRFSLLEMAHVEGFNRSPSDVTGSRLV
;
A
#
# COMPACT_ATOMS: atom_id res chain seq x y z
N MET A 1 -17.89 -34.66 -1.27
CA MET A 1 -17.14 -33.96 -0.20
C MET A 1 -15.68 -33.62 -0.57
N TYR A 2 -15.29 -33.70 -1.86
CA TYR A 2 -13.96 -33.30 -2.34
C TYR A 2 -13.96 -32.02 -3.19
N GLU A 3 -15.13 -31.41 -3.41
CA GLU A 3 -15.27 -30.21 -4.25
C GLU A 3 -14.89 -28.92 -3.51
N GLU A 4 -15.03 -28.86 -2.19
CA GLU A 4 -14.83 -27.61 -1.43
C GLU A 4 -13.39 -27.09 -1.49
N PRO A 5 -12.33 -27.92 -1.35
CA PRO A 5 -10.95 -27.44 -1.51
C PRO A 5 -10.67 -26.95 -2.93
N TYR A 6 -11.23 -27.63 -3.94
CA TYR A 6 -11.04 -27.26 -5.35
C TYR A 6 -11.71 -25.92 -5.66
N ARG A 7 -12.96 -25.73 -5.23
CA ARG A 7 -13.70 -24.47 -5.38
C ARG A 7 -12.99 -23.30 -4.70
N TRP A 8 -12.35 -23.54 -3.56
CA TRP A 8 -11.55 -22.50 -2.89
C TRP A 8 -10.33 -22.09 -3.72
N VAL A 9 -9.55 -23.06 -4.23
CA VAL A 9 -8.39 -22.77 -5.10
C VAL A 9 -8.82 -22.03 -6.36
N GLU A 10 -9.93 -22.45 -6.97
CA GLU A 10 -10.49 -21.78 -8.15
C GLU A 10 -10.94 -20.34 -7.84
N ALA A 11 -11.62 -20.11 -6.71
CA ALA A 11 -12.03 -18.77 -6.29
C ALA A 11 -10.83 -17.84 -6.04
N VAL A 12 -9.75 -18.34 -5.42
CA VAL A 12 -8.50 -17.60 -5.23
C VAL A 12 -7.87 -17.27 -6.59
N GLY A 13 -7.83 -18.24 -7.51
CA GLY A 13 -7.33 -18.06 -8.88
C GLY A 13 -8.10 -16.97 -9.64
N ASN A 14 -9.43 -17.03 -9.60
CA ASN A 14 -10.31 -16.05 -10.24
C ASN A 14 -10.10 -14.65 -9.68
N ARG A 15 -9.93 -14.51 -8.36
CA ARG A 15 -9.68 -13.21 -7.73
C ARG A 15 -8.30 -12.65 -8.08
N ARG A 16 -7.27 -13.49 -8.14
CA ARG A 16 -5.92 -13.10 -8.60
C ARG A 16 -5.97 -12.57 -10.03
N GLN A 17 -6.62 -13.31 -10.94
CA GLN A 17 -6.76 -12.91 -12.33
C GLN A 17 -7.50 -11.57 -12.47
N TYR A 18 -8.60 -11.42 -11.73
CA TYR A 18 -9.33 -10.14 -11.67
C TYR A 18 -8.42 -8.98 -11.22
N LEU A 19 -7.64 -9.16 -10.16
CA LEU A 19 -6.72 -8.12 -9.66
C LEU A 19 -5.62 -7.79 -10.69
N ASP A 20 -5.03 -8.79 -11.33
CA ASP A 20 -4.02 -8.58 -12.38
C ASP A 20 -4.58 -7.73 -13.52
N ASP A 21 -5.82 -8.03 -13.96
CA ASP A 21 -6.46 -7.31 -15.05
C ASP A 21 -6.86 -5.88 -14.65
N GLN A 22 -7.22 -5.65 -13.39
CA GLN A 22 -7.41 -4.29 -12.85
C GLN A 22 -6.09 -3.51 -12.77
N PHE A 23 -5.01 -4.14 -12.30
CA PHE A 23 -3.71 -3.47 -12.18
C PHE A 23 -3.11 -3.07 -13.51
N LYS A 24 -3.31 -3.87 -14.57
CA LYS A 24 -2.88 -3.50 -15.94
C LYS A 24 -3.53 -2.20 -16.44
N GLN A 25 -4.75 -1.90 -16.02
CA GLN A 25 -5.49 -0.70 -16.43
C GLN A 25 -5.26 0.49 -15.49
N GLY A 26 -4.78 0.23 -14.27
CA GLY A 26 -4.54 1.26 -13.26
C GLY A 26 -3.36 2.16 -13.62
N SER A 27 -3.43 3.43 -13.22
CA SER A 27 -2.28 4.31 -13.35
C SER A 27 -1.10 3.81 -12.52
N PRO A 28 0.15 3.92 -13.01
CA PRO A 28 1.31 3.43 -12.28
C PRO A 28 1.64 4.32 -11.07
N VAL A 29 2.29 3.73 -10.08
CA VAL A 29 3.05 4.43 -9.04
C VAL A 29 4.50 4.00 -9.18
N VAL A 30 5.41 4.96 -9.26
CA VAL A 30 6.84 4.73 -9.48
C VAL A 30 7.64 5.37 -8.35
N ALA A 31 8.63 4.63 -7.85
CA ALA A 31 9.57 5.07 -6.83
C ALA A 31 11.00 4.93 -7.36
N LEU A 32 11.84 5.94 -7.16
CA LEU A 32 13.27 5.87 -7.46
C LEU A 32 14.08 6.55 -6.37
N THR A 33 15.27 6.02 -6.13
CA THR A 33 16.25 6.63 -5.23
C THR A 33 17.16 7.58 -6.00
N TYR A 34 17.58 8.65 -5.35
CA TYR A 34 18.56 9.62 -5.87
C TYR A 34 19.31 10.25 -4.68
N ASP A 35 20.33 11.07 -4.94
CA ASP A 35 21.18 11.63 -3.88
C ASP A 35 20.42 12.46 -2.83
N GLY A 36 19.28 13.05 -3.21
CA GLY A 36 18.41 13.81 -2.31
C GLY A 36 17.35 12.98 -1.59
N GLY A 37 17.30 11.65 -1.79
CA GLY A 37 16.35 10.75 -1.13
C GLY A 37 15.55 9.89 -2.10
N ILE A 38 14.22 9.90 -1.97
CA ILE A 38 13.31 9.08 -2.76
C ILE A 38 12.35 10.00 -3.51
N LEU A 39 12.23 9.80 -4.82
CA LEU A 39 11.19 10.43 -5.63
C LEU A 39 10.06 9.42 -5.84
N LEU A 40 8.86 9.79 -5.40
CA LEU A 40 7.61 9.07 -5.69
C LEU A 40 6.82 9.87 -6.73
N THR A 41 6.35 9.19 -7.77
CA THR A 41 5.53 9.80 -8.81
C THR A 41 4.39 8.89 -9.25
N THR A 42 3.31 9.49 -9.69
CA THR A 42 2.11 8.80 -10.19
C THR A 42 1.40 9.68 -11.19
N VAL A 43 0.57 9.08 -12.04
CA VAL A 43 -0.40 9.80 -12.86
C VAL A 43 -1.78 9.59 -12.26
N SER A 44 -2.40 10.59 -11.63
CA SER A 44 -3.77 10.45 -11.12
C SER A 44 -4.65 11.63 -11.51
N LYS A 45 -5.95 11.35 -11.65
CA LYS A 45 -6.99 12.37 -11.83
C LYS A 45 -7.88 12.34 -10.59
N GLY A 46 -7.70 13.31 -9.70
CA GLY A 46 -8.56 13.54 -8.54
C GLY A 46 -8.13 12.78 -7.28
N THR A 47 -8.10 11.45 -7.30
CA THR A 47 -7.76 10.67 -6.11
C THR A 47 -6.24 10.61 -5.89
N PRO A 48 -5.73 11.03 -4.72
CA PRO A 48 -4.32 10.85 -4.37
C PRO A 48 -3.94 9.38 -4.33
N LYS A 49 -2.67 9.09 -4.59
CA LYS A 49 -2.11 7.74 -4.49
C LYS A 49 -0.79 7.69 -3.74
N LEU A 50 -0.28 8.87 -3.38
CA LEU A 50 0.97 9.11 -2.69
C LEU A 50 0.61 9.87 -1.42
N TYR A 51 1.11 9.41 -0.29
CA TYR A 51 0.78 9.94 1.02
C TYR A 51 2.02 9.97 1.89
N GLU A 52 2.16 11.03 2.67
CA GLU A 52 3.09 11.05 3.79
C GLU A 52 2.49 10.23 4.95
N ILE A 53 3.35 9.43 5.59
CA ILE A 53 2.98 8.60 6.75
C ILE A 53 3.69 9.11 8.00
N TYR A 54 4.96 9.48 7.89
CA TYR A 54 5.78 9.99 8.99
C TYR A 54 7.00 10.75 8.45
N ASP A 55 7.79 11.38 9.33
CA ASP A 55 8.94 12.23 9.00
C ASP A 55 9.86 11.69 7.88
N ARG A 56 10.05 10.36 7.80
CA ARG A 56 10.90 9.70 6.80
C ARG A 56 10.19 8.56 6.07
N LEU A 57 8.86 8.55 6.06
CA LEU A 57 8.04 7.46 5.53
C LEU A 57 6.89 7.99 4.68
N ALA A 58 6.74 7.40 3.50
CA ALA A 58 5.64 7.67 2.58
C ALA A 58 5.03 6.36 2.08
N LEU A 59 3.75 6.41 1.75
CA LEU A 59 2.98 5.33 1.15
C LEU A 59 2.63 5.69 -0.28
N GLY A 60 2.95 4.80 -1.22
CA GLY A 60 2.46 4.84 -2.59
C GLY A 60 1.77 3.53 -2.92
N GLY A 61 0.58 3.57 -3.54
CA GLY A 61 -0.17 2.34 -3.81
C GLY A 61 -1.09 2.41 -5.01
N MET A 62 -1.42 1.23 -5.53
CA MET A 62 -2.41 1.04 -6.59
C MET A 62 -3.53 0.14 -6.07
N GLY A 63 -4.76 0.34 -6.55
CA GLY A 63 -5.92 -0.44 -6.14
C GLY A 63 -7.14 0.44 -5.99
N HIS A 64 -8.15 -0.10 -5.31
CA HIS A 64 -9.37 0.65 -5.02
C HIS A 64 -9.08 1.78 -4.02
N PRO A 65 -9.56 3.02 -4.24
CA PRO A 65 -9.29 4.15 -3.35
C PRO A 65 -9.60 3.89 -1.88
N THR A 66 -10.73 3.23 -1.60
CA THR A 66 -11.14 2.92 -0.23
C THR A 66 -10.16 1.98 0.48
N ASP A 67 -9.55 1.04 -0.24
CA ASP A 67 -8.60 0.11 0.35
C ASP A 67 -7.26 0.80 0.62
N LEU A 68 -6.83 1.69 -0.29
CA LEU A 68 -5.64 2.52 -0.08
C LEU A 68 -5.79 3.46 1.13
N GLU A 69 -6.95 4.10 1.29
CA GLU A 69 -7.22 4.93 2.47
C GLU A 69 -7.22 4.12 3.76
N LYS A 70 -7.82 2.91 3.76
CA LYS A 70 -7.77 2.02 4.93
C LYS A 70 -6.33 1.68 5.32
N LEU A 71 -5.49 1.29 4.35
CA LEU A 71 -4.07 1.01 4.59
C LEU A 71 -3.34 2.25 5.12
N ARG A 72 -3.63 3.43 4.56
CA ARG A 72 -3.05 4.70 5.02
C ARG A 72 -3.40 4.97 6.47
N PHE A 73 -4.67 4.84 6.86
CA PHE A 73 -5.09 5.05 8.24
C PHE A 73 -4.41 4.08 9.21
N SER A 74 -4.34 2.80 8.87
CA SER A 74 -3.64 1.80 9.71
C SER A 74 -2.16 2.16 9.88
N LEU A 75 -1.46 2.55 8.80
CA LEU A 75 -0.05 2.94 8.87
C LEU A 75 0.16 4.22 9.68
N LEU A 76 -0.74 5.20 9.55
CA LEU A 76 -0.71 6.42 10.35
C LEU A 76 -0.86 6.09 11.84
N GLU A 77 -1.85 5.28 12.22
CA GLU A 77 -2.04 4.89 13.62
C GLU A 77 -0.81 4.15 14.18
N MET A 78 -0.28 3.18 13.44
CA MET A 78 0.92 2.44 13.85
C MET A 78 2.13 3.35 14.04
N ALA A 79 2.36 4.28 13.11
CA ALA A 79 3.46 5.24 13.19
C ALA A 79 3.34 6.17 14.40
N HIS A 80 2.14 6.68 14.68
CA HIS A 80 1.90 7.55 15.84
C HIS A 80 2.07 6.79 17.15
N VAL A 81 1.56 5.57 17.24
CA VAL A 81 1.71 4.73 18.44
C VAL A 81 3.18 4.40 18.71
N GLU A 82 3.94 4.00 17.69
CA GLU A 82 5.36 3.69 17.84
C GLU A 82 6.17 4.94 18.21
N GLY A 83 5.92 6.07 17.54
CA GLY A 83 6.60 7.33 17.82
C GLY A 83 6.31 7.87 19.22
N PHE A 84 5.08 7.71 19.71
CA PHE A 84 4.68 8.12 21.06
C PHE A 84 5.27 7.20 22.15
N ASN A 85 5.20 5.88 21.95
CA ASN A 85 5.66 4.91 22.95
C ASN A 85 7.19 4.85 23.07
N ARG A 86 7.90 5.25 22.01
CA ARG A 86 9.37 5.24 21.97
C ARG A 86 9.89 6.63 21.64
N SER A 87 10.21 6.85 20.37
CA SER A 87 10.66 8.13 19.86
C SER A 87 10.29 8.28 18.38
N PRO A 88 10.18 9.51 17.86
CA PRO A 88 9.98 9.75 16.43
C PRO A 88 11.05 9.08 15.56
N SER A 89 12.30 9.00 16.03
CA SER A 89 13.40 8.37 15.29
C SER A 89 13.30 6.84 15.20
N ASP A 90 12.51 6.20 16.07
CA ASP A 90 12.32 4.75 16.04
C ASP A 90 11.30 4.30 14.98
N VAL A 91 10.51 5.23 14.43
CA VAL A 91 9.49 4.93 13.42
C VAL A 91 10.17 4.64 12.08
N THR A 92 10.17 3.36 11.70
CA THR A 92 10.86 2.85 10.49
C THR A 92 9.93 1.95 9.69
N GLY A 93 10.14 1.87 8.37
CA GLY A 93 9.28 1.08 7.47
C GLY A 93 9.20 -0.40 7.86
N SER A 94 10.28 -0.97 8.39
CA SER A 94 10.33 -2.35 8.89
C SER A 94 9.47 -2.61 10.14
N ARG A 95 9.02 -1.57 10.83
CA ARG A 95 8.14 -1.67 12.01
C ARG A 95 6.67 -1.44 11.67
N LEU A 96 6.36 -1.04 10.44
CA LEU A 96 5.00 -0.76 9.97
C LEU A 96 4.45 -1.86 9.05
N VAL A 97 4.94 -3.10 9.19
CA VAL A 97 4.54 -4.29 8.40
C VAL A 97 3.83 -5.33 9.26
#